data_AF-A0A972IHX3-F1
#
_entry.id   AF-A0A972IHX3-F1
#
_cell.length_a   1.000
_cell.length_b   1.000
_cell.length_c   1.000
_cell.angle_alpha   90.00
_cell.angle_beta   90.00
_cell.angle_gamma   90.00
#
_symmetry.space_group_name_H-M   'P 1'
#
loop_
_entity.id
_entity.type
_entity.pdbx_description
1 polymer ?
#
loop_
_entity_poly.entity_id
_entity_poly.type
_entity_poly.pdbx_seq_one_letter_code
_entity_poly.pdbx_strand_id
1 'polypeptide(L)'
;MKKELGIFVALATVFLLAYFLNFTDAKIQNAIMEAFFMLQWYAQYHTLACVVPAMFIAGAIAVFFSKEAVLRHLGPKANKIEAYGVASTSG
;
A
#
# COMPACT_ATOMS: atom_id res chain seq x y z
N MET A 1 11.10 -18.09 28.11
CA MET A 1 10.41 -19.34 27.72
C MET A 1 9.38 -19.17 26.60
N LYS A 2 8.40 -18.26 26.67
CA LYS A 2 7.39 -18.08 25.59
C LYS A 2 7.99 -17.65 24.22
N LYS A 3 9.05 -16.83 24.23
CA LYS A 3 9.73 -16.36 23.01
C LYS A 3 10.47 -17.48 22.27
N GLU A 4 11.19 -18.33 23.01
CA GLU A 4 11.88 -19.52 22.48
C GLU A 4 10.90 -20.53 21.85
N LEU A 5 9.76 -20.78 22.52
CA LEU A 5 8.72 -21.66 21.99
C LEU A 5 8.11 -21.09 20.70
N GLY A 6 7.90 -19.78 20.62
CA GLY A 6 7.41 -19.11 19.40
C GLY A 6 8.36 -19.27 18.22
N ILE A 7 9.68 -19.13 18.46
CA ILE A 7 10.71 -19.34 17.45
C ILE A 7 10.72 -20.81 16.99
N PHE A 8 10.64 -21.75 17.93
CA PHE A 8 10.61 -23.18 17.61
C PHE A 8 9.38 -23.56 16.77
N VAL A 9 8.20 -23.05 17.13
CA VAL A 9 6.96 -23.28 16.37
C VAL A 9 7.06 -22.66 14.98
N ALA A 10 7.59 -21.44 14.85
CA ALA A 10 7.80 -20.80 13.56
C ALA A 10 8.73 -21.62 12.66
N LEU A 11 9.87 -22.07 13.18
CA LEU A 11 10.83 -22.91 12.46
C LEU A 11 10.22 -24.26 12.04
N ALA A 12 9.54 -24.95 12.96
CA ALA A 12 8.85 -26.21 12.67
C ALA A 12 7.77 -26.03 11.60
N THR A 13 7.04 -24.92 11.63
CA THR A 13 5.98 -24.61 10.65
C THR A 13 6.58 -24.37 9.26
N VAL A 14 7.64 -23.56 9.16
CA VAL A 14 8.36 -23.31 7.90
C VAL A 14 8.95 -24.61 7.34
N PHE A 15 9.53 -25.45 8.21
CA PHE A 15 10.11 -26.73 7.81
C PHE A 15 9.04 -27.69 7.28
N LEU A 16 7.91 -27.86 7.99
CA LEU A 16 6.82 -28.72 7.55
C LEU A 16 6.21 -28.23 6.24
N LEU A 17 6.01 -26.91 6.10
CA LEU A 17 5.57 -26.33 4.84
C LEU A 17 6.52 -26.70 3.71
N ALA A 18 7.83 -26.46 3.86
CA ALA A 18 8.82 -26.80 2.83
C ALA A 18 8.90 -28.31 2.53
N TYR A 19 8.67 -29.17 3.54
CA TYR A 19 8.68 -30.62 3.39
C TYR A 19 7.46 -31.16 2.62
N PHE A 20 6.27 -30.61 2.88
CA PHE A 20 5.03 -31.05 2.21
C PHE A 20 4.76 -30.35 0.88
N LEU A 21 5.37 -29.18 0.62
CA LEU A 21 5.23 -28.48 -0.65
C LEU A 21 6.08 -29.16 -1.73
N ASN A 22 5.41 -29.85 -2.65
CA ASN A 22 6.07 -30.42 -3.81
C ASN A 22 6.27 -29.34 -4.89
N PHE A 23 7.41 -28.65 -4.86
CA PHE A 23 7.78 -27.65 -5.86
C PHE A 23 8.01 -28.21 -7.27
N THR A 24 8.03 -29.54 -7.45
CA THR A 24 8.10 -30.18 -8.78
C THR A 24 6.74 -30.25 -9.48
N ASP A 25 5.63 -30.05 -8.76
CA ASP A 25 4.31 -30.02 -9.39
C ASP A 25 4.14 -28.75 -10.25
N ALA A 26 3.77 -28.95 -11.51
CA ALA A 26 3.57 -27.87 -12.46
C ALA A 26 2.50 -26.85 -11.98
N LYS A 27 1.50 -27.26 -11.20
CA LYS A 27 0.48 -26.35 -10.66
C LYS A 27 1.07 -25.34 -9.69
N ILE A 28 1.98 -25.79 -8.82
CA ILE A 28 2.61 -24.93 -7.81
C ILE A 28 3.57 -23.94 -8.48
N GLN A 29 4.36 -24.40 -9.44
CA GLN A 29 5.27 -23.51 -10.19
C GLN A 29 4.52 -22.42 -10.96
N ASN A 30 3.44 -22.80 -11.67
CA ASN A 30 2.62 -21.83 -12.39
C ASN A 30 1.94 -20.86 -11.42
N ALA A 31 1.38 -21.33 -10.30
CA ALA A 31 0.73 -20.46 -9.32
C ALA A 31 1.68 -19.40 -8.73
N ILE A 32 2.94 -19.76 -8.46
CA ILE A 32 3.96 -18.83 -7.97
C ILE A 32 4.26 -17.77 -9.05
N MET A 33 4.49 -18.18 -10.29
CA MET A 33 4.78 -17.26 -11.40
C MET A 33 3.61 -16.31 -11.67
N GLU A 34 2.37 -16.84 -11.69
CA GLU A 34 1.14 -16.05 -11.87
C GLU A 34 0.99 -14.98 -10.77
N ALA A 35 1.31 -15.33 -9.52
CA ALA A 35 1.25 -14.38 -8.40
C ALA A 35 2.21 -13.20 -8.60
N PHE A 36 3.44 -13.46 -9.07
CA PHE A 36 4.40 -12.39 -9.37
C PHE A 36 3.99 -11.56 -10.58
N PHE A 37 3.45 -12.17 -11.64
CA PHE A 37 2.94 -11.43 -12.78
C PHE A 37 1.74 -10.54 -12.40
N MET A 38 0.83 -11.03 -11.57
CA MET A 38 -0.28 -10.23 -11.05
C MET A 38 0.21 -9.07 -10.18
N LEU A 39 1.19 -9.30 -9.31
CA LEU A 39 1.80 -8.24 -8.51
C LEU A 39 2.45 -7.17 -9.39
N GLN A 40 3.22 -7.59 -10.39
CA GLN A 40 3.86 -6.68 -11.35
C GLN A 40 2.82 -5.88 -12.12
N TRP A 41 1.79 -6.55 -12.65
CA TRP A 41 0.71 -5.91 -13.38
C TRP A 41 -0.02 -4.86 -12.51
N TYR A 42 -0.33 -5.20 -11.25
CA TYR A 42 -0.94 -4.26 -10.32
C TYR A 42 -0.05 -3.05 -10.03
N ALA A 43 1.23 -3.27 -9.76
CA ALA A 43 2.19 -2.20 -9.52
C ALA A 43 2.31 -1.28 -10.74
N GLN A 44 2.41 -1.85 -11.94
CA GLN A 44 2.57 -1.09 -13.19
C GLN A 44 1.32 -0.31 -13.58
N TYR A 45 0.15 -0.95 -13.58
CA TYR A 45 -1.07 -0.36 -14.12
C TYR A 45 -1.91 0.40 -13.10
N HIS A 46 -1.88 -0.01 -11.83
CA HIS A 46 -2.79 0.57 -10.83
C HIS A 46 -2.05 1.54 -9.89
N THR A 47 -0.97 1.07 -9.26
CA THR A 47 -0.26 1.87 -8.25
C THR A 47 0.47 3.05 -8.88
N LEU A 48 1.22 2.86 -9.97
CA LEU A 48 1.93 3.97 -10.61
C LEU A 48 0.97 5.01 -11.18
N ALA A 49 -0.14 4.57 -11.76
CA ALA A 49 -1.14 5.45 -12.35
C ALA A 49 -1.80 6.38 -11.31
N CYS A 50 -1.97 5.94 -10.05
CA CYS A 50 -2.55 6.78 -9.01
C CYS A 50 -1.51 7.55 -8.18
N VAL A 51 -0.34 6.97 -7.92
CA VAL A 51 0.69 7.56 -7.05
C VAL A 51 1.45 8.69 -7.74
N VAL A 52 1.79 8.54 -9.03
CA VAL A 52 2.53 9.57 -9.77
C VAL A 52 1.76 10.90 -9.85
N PRO A 53 0.48 10.94 -10.29
CA PRO A 53 -0.27 12.20 -10.30
C PRO A 53 -0.53 12.73 -8.88
N ALA A 54 -0.83 11.86 -7.91
CA ALA A 54 -1.04 12.30 -6.54
C ALA A 54 0.20 12.98 -5.92
N MET A 55 1.40 12.42 -6.14
CA MET A 55 2.63 13.05 -5.64
C MET A 55 2.97 14.35 -6.36
N PHE A 56 2.64 14.47 -7.64
CA PHE A 56 2.83 15.72 -8.37
C PHE A 56 1.92 16.83 -7.83
N ILE A 57 0.65 16.51 -7.58
CA ILE A 57 -0.31 17.46 -6.97
C ILE A 57 0.12 17.84 -5.56
N ALA A 58 0.52 16.87 -4.74
CA ALA A 58 1.02 17.13 -3.39
C ALA A 58 2.26 18.04 -3.40
N GLY A 59 3.19 17.82 -4.34
CA GLY A 59 4.36 18.67 -4.54
C GLY A 59 4.00 20.10 -4.95
N ALA A 60 3.04 20.26 -5.87
CA ALA A 60 2.54 21.58 -6.26
C ALA A 60 1.91 22.32 -5.07
N ILE A 61 1.05 21.66 -4.30
CA ILE A 61 0.44 22.25 -3.09
C ILE A 61 1.52 22.68 -2.10
N ALA A 62 2.56 21.87 -1.90
CA ALA A 62 3.65 22.17 -0.97
C ALA A 62 4.47 23.42 -1.37
N VAL A 63 4.58 23.74 -2.66
CA VAL A 63 5.33 24.91 -3.15
C VAL A 63 4.45 26.17 -3.24
N PHE A 64 3.17 26.02 -3.61
CA PHE A 64 2.29 27.16 -3.88
C PHE A 64 1.42 27.59 -2.69
N PHE A 65 1.19 26.74 -1.69
CA PHE A 65 0.33 27.04 -0.55
C PHE A 65 1.09 27.11 0.77
N SER A 66 0.69 28.04 1.65
CA SER A 66 1.18 28.06 3.03
C SER A 66 0.49 26.96 3.84
N LYS A 67 1.28 26.23 4.64
CA LYS A 67 0.80 25.13 5.49
C LYS A 67 -0.32 25.57 6.43
N GLU A 68 -0.24 26.80 6.93
CA GLU A 68 -1.21 27.39 7.86
C GLU A 68 -2.58 27.60 7.19
N ALA A 69 -2.61 28.03 5.92
CA ALA A 69 -3.85 28.19 5.16
C ALA A 69 -4.50 26.82 4.87
N VAL A 70 -3.69 25.82 4.49
CA VAL A 70 -4.17 24.45 4.25
C VAL A 70 -4.76 23.84 5.53
N LEU A 71 -4.10 24.01 6.68
CA LEU A 71 -4.61 23.51 7.96
C LEU A 71 -5.84 24.28 8.46
N ARG A 72 -5.97 25.56 8.11
CA ARG A 72 -7.15 26.37 8.47
C ARG A 72 -8.40 25.91 7.72
N HIS A 73 -8.29 25.58 6.43
CA HIS A 73 -9.43 25.26 5.55
C HIS A 73 -9.66 23.76 5.30
N LEU A 74 -8.60 22.93 5.31
CA LEU A 74 -8.67 21.47 5.10
C LEU A 74 -8.11 20.66 6.28
N GLY A 75 -7.72 21.29 7.38
CA GLY A 75 -7.20 20.59 8.55
C GLY A 75 -8.29 19.87 9.37
N PRO A 76 -7.89 19.01 10.32
CA PRO A 76 -8.81 18.21 11.14
C PRO A 76 -9.72 19.04 12.06
N LYS A 77 -9.41 20.33 12.26
CA LYS A 77 -10.22 21.28 13.03
C LYS A 77 -11.06 22.23 12.16
N ALA A 78 -10.99 22.11 10.83
CA ALA A 78 -11.73 22.97 9.90
C ALA A 78 -13.24 22.66 9.92
N ASN A 79 -14.06 23.65 9.60
CA ASN A 79 -15.50 23.45 9.49
C ASN A 79 -15.80 22.53 8.28
N LYS A 80 -16.55 21.45 8.50
CA LYS A 80 -16.86 20.47 7.46
C LYS A 80 -17.51 21.09 6.22
N ILE A 81 -18.40 22.08 6.40
CA ILE A 81 -19.10 22.73 5.28
C ILE A 81 -18.11 23.47 4.39
N GLU A 82 -17.18 24.20 5.00
CA GLU A 82 -16.13 24.94 4.30
C GLU A 82 -15.14 23.98 3.62
N ALA A 83 -14.70 22.94 4.32
CA ALA A 83 -13.77 21.95 3.78
C ALA A 83 -14.37 21.21 2.56
N TYR A 84 -15.63 20.77 2.65
CA TYR A 84 -16.33 20.13 1.52
C TYR A 84 -16.58 21.09 0.36
N GLY A 85 -16.93 22.34 0.65
CA GLY A 85 -17.14 23.37 -0.38
C GLY A 85 -15.86 23.65 -1.17
N VAL A 86 -14.77 23.94 -0.45
CA VAL A 86 -13.46 24.21 -1.07
C VAL A 86 -12.97 22.99 -1.86
N ALA A 87 -13.03 21.79 -1.26
CA ALA A 87 -12.58 20.55 -1.92
C ALA A 87 -13.37 20.23 -3.19
N SER A 88 -14.66 20.58 -3.26
CA SER A 88 -15.50 20.35 -4.45
C SER A 88 -15.20 21.32 -5.60
N THR A 89 -14.67 22.51 -5.32
CA THR A 89 -14.39 23.55 -6.33
C THR A 89 -12.92 23.65 -6.74
N SER A 90 -12.02 23.02 -5.99
CA SER A 90 -10.57 23.07 -6.20
C SER A 90 -10.01 21.89 -7.01
N GLY A 91 -10.88 21.02 -7.53
CA GLY A 91 -10.52 19.87 -8.37
C GLY A 91 -10.13 20.26 -9.78
#